data_AF-A0AAU1B328-F1
#
_entry.id   AF-A0AAU1B328-F1
#
_cell.length_a   1.000
_cell.length_b   1.000
_cell.length_c   1.000
_cell.angle_alpha   90.00
_cell.angle_beta   90.00
_cell.angle_gamma   90.00
#
_symmetry.space_group_name_H-M   'P 1'
#
loop_
_entity.id
_entity.type
_entity.pdbx_description
1 polymer ?
#
loop_
_entity_poly.entity_id
_entity_poly.type
_entity_poly.pdbx_seq_one_letter_code
_entity_poly.pdbx_strand_id
1 'polypeptide(L)'
;MLHHFRSKEDLLLSVLAQSEQHDVERLFSEAAESVAAYYATVVSLAADNARRPGLVRMYNTLVGESGNPGHPANAYFEQRYARVLAHDVALLETGVARGELRPDTDCEALARETLAVMDGLQIQWALAPGAVDMPTRLHGYLDRQLRAISTAGTGLPAAPAST
;
A
#
# COMPACT_ATOMS: atom_id res chain seq x y z
N MET A 1 34.05 0.31 -10.44
CA MET A 1 33.61 -1.10 -10.51
C MET A 1 32.10 -1.10 -10.69
N LEU A 2 31.61 -1.47 -11.87
CA LEU A 2 30.18 -1.47 -12.22
C LEU A 2 29.58 -2.83 -11.83
N HIS A 3 29.02 -2.95 -10.63
CA HIS A 3 28.22 -4.11 -10.19
C HIS A 3 26.73 -3.92 -10.55
N HIS A 4 26.41 -3.40 -11.73
CA HIS A 4 25.04 -3.09 -12.12
C HIS A 4 24.34 -4.31 -12.72
N PHE A 5 23.71 -5.10 -11.83
CA PHE A 5 22.62 -6.08 -12.08
C PHE A 5 23.01 -7.36 -12.83
N ARG A 6 22.68 -8.55 -12.27
CA ARG A 6 22.97 -9.85 -12.91
C ARG A 6 21.90 -10.26 -13.92
N SER A 7 20.72 -9.65 -13.88
CA SER A 7 19.66 -9.83 -14.88
C SER A 7 18.76 -8.59 -15.02
N LYS A 8 17.83 -8.62 -15.98
CA LYS A 8 16.81 -7.58 -16.15
C LYS A 8 15.93 -7.48 -14.90
N GLU A 9 15.59 -8.61 -14.30
CA GLU A 9 14.78 -8.71 -13.09
C GLU A 9 15.47 -8.01 -11.92
N ASP A 10 16.79 -8.22 -11.73
CA ASP A 10 17.56 -7.53 -10.70
C ASP A 10 17.53 -6.00 -10.85
N LEU A 11 17.61 -5.51 -12.09
CA LEU A 11 17.49 -4.08 -12.39
C LEU A 11 16.09 -3.57 -12.04
N LEU A 12 15.03 -4.26 -12.48
CA LEU A 12 13.65 -3.83 -12.22
C LEU A 12 13.31 -3.88 -10.72
N LEU A 13 13.80 -4.89 -9.99
CA LEU A 13 13.67 -4.98 -8.54
C LEU A 13 14.40 -3.83 -7.84
N SER A 14 15.57 -3.44 -8.33
CA SER A 14 16.34 -2.33 -7.75
C SER A 14 15.67 -0.99 -8.00
N VAL A 15 15.09 -0.77 -9.18
CA VAL A 15 14.26 0.41 -9.47
C VAL A 15 13.04 0.45 -8.56
N LEU A 16 12.38 -0.70 -8.35
CA LEU A 16 11.22 -0.82 -7.46
C LEU A 16 11.61 -0.49 -6.01
N ALA A 17 12.68 -1.09 -5.50
CA ALA A 17 13.18 -0.85 -4.15
C ALA A 17 13.57 0.61 -3.92
N GLN A 18 14.20 1.25 -4.90
CA GLN A 18 14.54 2.67 -4.82
C GLN A 18 13.30 3.57 -4.80
N SER A 19 12.29 3.27 -5.63
CA SER A 19 11.05 4.04 -5.62
C SER A 19 10.28 3.86 -4.31
N GLU A 20 10.26 2.64 -3.77
CA GLU A 20 9.62 2.36 -2.49
C GLU A 20 10.32 3.13 -1.36
N GLN A 21 11.65 3.10 -1.31
CA GLN A 21 12.42 3.84 -0.31
C GLN A 21 12.11 5.34 -0.36
N HIS A 22 12.05 5.92 -1.56
CA HIS A 22 11.69 7.33 -1.73
C HIS A 22 10.24 7.63 -1.29
N ASP A 23 9.30 6.71 -1.55
CA ASP A 23 7.92 6.87 -1.10
C ASP A 23 7.82 6.78 0.44
N VAL A 24 8.55 5.86 1.07
CA VAL A 24 8.66 5.75 2.53
C VAL A 24 9.26 7.02 3.14
N GLU A 25 10.39 7.51 2.62
CA GLU A 25 11.05 8.72 3.12
C GLU A 25 10.16 9.97 3.01
N ARG A 26 9.36 10.06 1.95
CA ARG A 26 8.51 11.24 1.73
C ARG A 26 7.19 11.19 2.47
N LEU A 27 6.54 10.03 2.54
CA LEU A 27 5.17 9.89 3.03
C LEU A 27 5.07 9.24 4.41
N PHE A 28 6.06 8.42 4.80
CA PHE A 28 6.03 7.60 6.01
C PHE A 28 7.27 7.81 6.90
N SER A 29 7.97 8.94 6.74
CA SER A 29 9.15 9.28 7.56
C SER A 29 8.79 9.65 8.99
N GLU A 30 7.59 10.17 9.20
CA GLU A 30 7.04 10.48 10.51
C GLU A 30 5.99 9.45 10.91
N ALA A 31 5.94 9.11 12.19
CA ALA A 31 4.90 8.23 12.72
C ALA A 31 3.53 8.92 12.57
N ALA A 32 2.55 8.22 12.03
CA ALA A 32 1.21 8.76 11.89
C ALA A 32 0.59 9.08 13.26
N GLU A 33 -0.06 10.24 13.35
CA GLU A 33 -0.71 10.70 14.60
C GLU A 33 -1.94 9.85 14.95
N SER A 34 -2.59 9.25 13.96
CA SER A 34 -3.76 8.37 14.10
C SER A 34 -3.88 7.39 12.94
N VAL A 35 -4.75 6.39 13.08
CA VAL A 35 -5.09 5.46 11.99
C VAL A 35 -5.70 6.20 10.78
N ALA A 36 -6.50 7.24 11.03
CA ALA A 36 -7.07 8.07 9.98
C ALA A 36 -5.98 8.81 9.17
N ALA A 37 -4.97 9.36 9.86
CA ALA A 37 -3.84 10.02 9.21
C ALA A 37 -3.04 9.03 8.35
N TYR A 38 -2.78 7.83 8.88
CA TYR A 38 -2.11 6.76 8.12
C TYR A 38 -2.85 6.38 6.85
N TYR A 39 -4.15 6.12 6.94
CA TYR A 39 -4.98 5.78 5.78
C TYR A 39 -5.04 6.93 4.76
N ALA A 40 -5.05 8.19 5.19
CA ALA A 40 -4.93 9.33 4.29
C ALA A 40 -3.56 9.36 3.55
N THR A 41 -2.47 8.99 4.23
CA THR A 41 -1.16 8.82 3.61
C THR A 41 -1.16 7.68 2.58
N VAL A 42 -1.81 6.55 2.88
CA VAL A 42 -1.95 5.42 1.94
C VAL A 42 -2.75 5.82 0.69
N VAL A 43 -3.82 6.62 0.84
CA VAL A 43 -4.55 7.21 -0.29
C VAL A 43 -3.65 8.16 -1.11
N SER A 44 -2.83 8.96 -0.45
CA SER A 44 -1.87 9.85 -1.12
C SER A 44 -0.83 9.06 -1.93
N LEU A 45 -0.33 7.95 -1.37
CA LEU A 45 0.54 7.03 -2.10
C LEU A 45 -0.15 6.47 -3.36
N ALA A 46 -1.43 6.10 -3.27
CA ALA A 46 -2.20 5.66 -4.44
C ALA A 46 -2.33 6.77 -5.50
N ALA A 47 -2.54 8.03 -5.08
CA ALA A 47 -2.58 9.17 -5.99
C ALA A 47 -1.23 9.37 -6.70
N ASP A 48 -0.12 9.16 -6.01
CA ASP A 48 1.22 9.26 -6.58
C ASP A 48 1.53 8.10 -7.53
N ASN A 49 1.05 6.90 -7.21
CA ASN A 49 1.13 5.73 -8.09
C ASN A 49 0.34 5.92 -9.39
N ALA A 50 -0.85 6.55 -9.33
CA ALA A 50 -1.64 6.86 -10.51
C ALA A 50 -0.92 7.82 -11.47
N ARG A 51 0.02 8.63 -10.99
CA ARG A 51 0.89 9.50 -11.81
C ARG A 51 2.13 8.80 -12.35
N ARG A 52 2.40 7.56 -11.93
CA ARG A 52 3.58 6.76 -12.31
C ARG A 52 3.19 5.42 -12.97
N PRO A 53 2.46 5.44 -14.11
CA PRO A 53 1.93 4.22 -14.76
C PRO A 53 2.99 3.17 -15.11
N GLY A 54 4.20 3.59 -15.47
CA GLY A 54 5.30 2.66 -15.75
C GLY A 54 5.73 1.84 -14.52
N LEU A 55 5.81 2.49 -13.36
CA LEU A 55 6.18 1.86 -12.10
C LEU A 55 5.11 0.87 -11.64
N VAL A 56 3.84 1.26 -11.69
CA VAL A 56 2.71 0.39 -11.30
C VAL A 56 2.62 -0.83 -12.19
N ARG A 57 2.78 -0.68 -13.51
CA ARG A 57 2.80 -1.83 -14.43
C ARG A 57 3.97 -2.77 -14.16
N MET A 58 5.16 -2.22 -13.91
CA MET A 58 6.34 -3.01 -13.57
C MET A 58 6.13 -3.78 -12.27
N TYR A 59 5.57 -3.14 -11.24
CA TYR A 59 5.19 -3.79 -9.98
C TYR A 59 4.21 -4.95 -10.23
N ASN A 60 3.12 -4.71 -10.96
CA ASN A 60 2.10 -5.72 -11.26
C ASN A 60 2.67 -6.94 -12.02
N THR A 61 3.59 -6.72 -12.98
CA THR A 61 4.27 -7.81 -13.67
C THR A 61 5.14 -8.62 -12.72
N LEU A 62 6.01 -7.96 -11.97
CA LEU A 62 6.96 -8.65 -11.08
C LEU A 62 6.26 -9.39 -9.95
N VAL A 63 5.21 -8.81 -9.34
CA VAL A 63 4.45 -9.49 -8.28
C VAL A 63 3.73 -10.71 -8.82
N GLY A 64 3.15 -10.64 -10.03
CA GLY A 64 2.51 -11.78 -10.68
C GLY A 64 3.49 -12.92 -10.98
N GLU A 65 4.69 -12.61 -11.44
CA GLU A 65 5.74 -13.61 -11.72
C GLU A 65 6.37 -14.17 -10.43
N SER A 66 6.39 -13.37 -9.36
CA SER A 66 6.97 -13.75 -8.06
C SER A 66 6.26 -14.92 -7.37
N GLY A 67 5.04 -15.27 -7.78
CA GLY A 67 4.31 -16.43 -7.25
C GLY A 67 4.97 -17.78 -7.56
N ASN A 68 5.90 -17.82 -8.53
CA ASN A 68 6.75 -18.97 -8.75
C ASN A 68 7.96 -18.93 -7.79
N PRO A 69 8.15 -19.93 -6.89
CA PRO A 69 9.29 -19.96 -5.96
C PRO A 69 10.67 -19.92 -6.63
N GLY A 70 10.78 -20.35 -7.90
CA GLY A 70 12.02 -20.26 -8.67
C GLY A 70 12.29 -18.91 -9.32
N HIS A 71 11.37 -17.95 -9.23
CA HIS A 71 11.52 -16.63 -9.83
C HIS A 71 12.44 -15.73 -8.99
N PRO A 72 13.38 -14.98 -9.59
CA PRO A 72 14.29 -14.09 -8.85
C PRO A 72 13.59 -13.08 -7.94
N ALA A 73 12.36 -12.66 -8.30
CA ALA A 73 11.57 -11.70 -7.53
C ALA A 73 10.86 -12.30 -6.31
N ASN A 74 10.75 -13.63 -6.19
CA ASN A 74 9.96 -14.29 -5.13
C ASN A 74 10.38 -13.84 -3.73
N ALA A 75 11.68 -13.96 -3.40
CA ALA A 75 12.20 -13.59 -2.09
C ALA A 75 12.02 -12.09 -1.78
N TYR A 76 12.14 -11.23 -2.79
CA TYR A 76 11.91 -9.79 -2.61
C TYR A 76 10.45 -9.50 -2.22
N PHE A 77 9.48 -10.08 -2.95
CA PHE A 77 8.06 -9.83 -2.68
C PHE A 77 7.60 -10.47 -1.36
N GLU A 78 8.10 -11.65 -1.00
CA GLU A 78 7.84 -12.26 0.31
C GLU A 78 8.27 -11.35 1.46
N GLN A 79 9.50 -10.85 1.41
CA GLN A 79 10.04 -9.93 2.43
C GLN A 79 9.29 -8.59 2.44
N ARG A 80 8.92 -8.09 1.26
CA ARG A 80 8.14 -6.87 1.12
C ARG A 80 6.77 -7.00 1.77
N TYR A 81 5.99 -8.03 1.41
CA TYR A 81 4.67 -8.25 2.00
C TYR A 81 4.75 -8.44 3.52
N ALA A 82 5.73 -9.20 4.01
CA ALA A 82 5.93 -9.37 5.44
C ALA A 82 6.23 -8.04 6.15
N ARG A 83 7.08 -7.19 5.57
CA ARG A 83 7.41 -5.86 6.12
C ARG A 83 6.20 -4.93 6.16
N VAL A 84 5.46 -4.81 5.05
CA VAL A 84 4.30 -3.92 4.97
C VAL A 84 3.19 -4.40 5.90
N LEU A 85 2.90 -5.71 5.91
CA LEU A 85 1.91 -6.29 6.82
C LEU A 85 2.27 -6.02 8.29
N ALA A 86 3.52 -6.26 8.70
CA ALA A 86 3.95 -6.01 10.07
C ALA A 86 3.82 -4.53 10.46
N HIS A 87 4.11 -3.61 9.54
CA HIS A 87 3.93 -2.18 9.76
C HIS A 87 2.45 -1.80 9.94
N ASP A 88 1.58 -2.27 9.05
CA ASP A 88 0.14 -2.01 9.09
C ASP A 88 -0.48 -2.55 10.38
N VAL A 89 -0.12 -3.78 10.77
CA VAL A 89 -0.60 -4.40 12.01
C VAL A 89 -0.18 -3.60 13.22
N ALA A 90 1.11 -3.24 13.34
CA ALA A 90 1.61 -2.48 14.48
C ALA A 90 0.93 -1.10 14.60
N LEU A 91 0.60 -0.47 13.47
CA LEU A 91 -0.11 0.80 13.45
C LEU A 91 -1.56 0.64 13.90
N LEU A 92 -2.26 -0.40 13.45
CA LEU A 92 -3.63 -0.70 13.88
C LEU A 92 -3.69 -1.07 15.38
N GLU A 93 -2.76 -1.89 15.85
CA GLU A 93 -2.62 -2.24 17.28
C GLU A 93 -2.36 -1.00 18.14
N THR A 94 -1.55 -0.06 17.65
CA THR A 94 -1.34 1.24 18.32
C THR A 94 -2.65 2.04 18.38
N GLY A 95 -3.45 2.03 17.31
CA GLY A 95 -4.78 2.63 17.29
C GLY A 95 -5.74 2.00 18.32
N VAL A 96 -5.70 0.68 18.49
CA VAL A 96 -6.44 -0.03 19.55
C VAL A 96 -5.97 0.42 20.93
N ALA A 97 -4.66 0.44 21.17
CA ALA A 97 -4.07 0.82 22.45
C ALA A 97 -4.38 2.28 22.85
N ARG A 98 -4.54 3.17 21.87
CA ARG A 98 -4.94 4.58 22.06
C ARG A 98 -6.46 4.78 22.19
N GLY A 99 -7.26 3.72 22.00
CA GLY A 99 -8.72 3.81 22.01
C GLY A 99 -9.32 4.45 20.75
N GLU A 100 -8.55 4.59 19.68
CA GLU A 100 -9.03 5.04 18.37
C GLU A 100 -9.89 3.95 17.70
N LEU A 101 -9.44 2.70 17.81
CA LEU A 101 -10.10 1.51 17.27
C LEU A 101 -10.74 0.68 18.38
N ARG A 102 -11.75 -0.12 18.04
CA ARG A 102 -12.39 -1.01 19.02
C ARG A 102 -11.41 -2.08 19.53
N PRO A 103 -11.52 -2.51 20.81
CA PRO A 103 -10.63 -3.53 21.39
C PRO A 103 -10.65 -4.90 20.71
N ASP A 104 -11.73 -5.26 20.02
CA ASP A 104 -11.93 -6.54 19.34
C ASP A 104 -11.53 -6.51 17.86
N THR A 105 -10.83 -5.45 17.43
CA THR A 105 -10.38 -5.27 16.04
C THR A 105 -9.33 -6.31 15.67
N ASP A 106 -9.64 -7.16 14.68
CA ASP A 106 -8.67 -8.07 14.07
C ASP A 106 -7.71 -7.29 13.15
N CYS A 107 -6.60 -6.82 13.72
CA CYS A 107 -5.65 -5.95 13.05
C CYS A 107 -4.93 -6.66 11.88
N GLU A 108 -4.62 -7.95 12.02
CA GLU A 108 -3.98 -8.72 10.94
C GLU A 108 -4.92 -8.89 9.75
N ALA A 109 -6.17 -9.26 9.99
CA ALA A 109 -7.15 -9.40 8.92
C ALA A 109 -7.32 -8.09 8.14
N LEU A 110 -7.48 -6.96 8.83
CA LEU A 110 -7.69 -5.66 8.18
C LEU A 110 -6.47 -5.17 7.39
N ALA A 111 -5.26 -5.41 7.91
CA ALA A 111 -4.02 -5.11 7.18
C ALA A 111 -3.92 -5.94 5.89
N ARG A 112 -4.23 -7.25 5.95
CA ARG A 112 -4.25 -8.13 4.76
C ARG A 112 -5.30 -7.71 3.75
N GLU A 113 -6.51 -7.36 4.20
CA GLU A 113 -7.56 -6.86 3.32
C GLU A 113 -7.16 -5.55 2.64
N THR A 114 -6.52 -4.64 3.37
CA THR A 114 -6.03 -3.36 2.83
C THR A 114 -5.01 -3.56 1.72
N LEU A 115 -4.04 -4.46 1.94
CA LEU A 115 -3.07 -4.88 0.92
C LEU A 115 -3.77 -5.47 -0.31
N ALA A 116 -4.70 -6.42 -0.09
CA ALA A 116 -5.42 -7.08 -1.18
C ALA A 116 -6.25 -6.10 -2.03
N VAL A 117 -6.92 -5.14 -1.39
CA VAL A 117 -7.69 -4.11 -2.09
C VAL A 117 -6.77 -3.18 -2.88
N MET A 118 -5.65 -2.75 -2.31
CA MET A 118 -4.65 -1.93 -3.00
C MET A 118 -4.13 -2.64 -4.26
N ASP A 119 -3.67 -3.90 -4.14
CA ASP A 119 -3.14 -4.67 -5.26
C ASP A 119 -4.21 -4.87 -6.35
N GLY A 120 -5.43 -5.22 -5.95
CA GLY A 120 -6.55 -5.39 -6.88
C GLY A 120 -6.93 -4.11 -7.63
N LEU A 121 -6.87 -2.95 -6.97
CA LEU A 121 -7.12 -1.66 -7.59
C LEU A 121 -6.00 -1.27 -8.57
N GLN A 122 -4.73 -1.54 -8.22
CA GLN A 122 -3.59 -1.30 -9.11
C GLN A 122 -3.67 -2.14 -10.39
N ILE A 123 -4.09 -3.41 -10.29
CA ILE A 123 -4.30 -4.29 -11.45
C ILE A 123 -5.42 -3.74 -12.33
N GLN A 124 -6.60 -3.43 -11.76
CA GLN A 124 -7.74 -2.93 -12.53
C GLN A 124 -7.44 -1.59 -13.20
N TRP A 125 -6.77 -0.68 -12.49
CA TRP A 125 -6.32 0.61 -13.02
C TRP A 125 -5.32 0.44 -14.17
N ALA A 126 -4.37 -0.49 -14.04
CA ALA A 126 -3.37 -0.75 -15.06
C ALA A 126 -3.96 -1.38 -16.34
N LEU A 127 -5.03 -2.19 -16.20
CA LEU A 127 -5.74 -2.83 -17.31
C LEU A 127 -6.60 -1.84 -18.11
N ALA A 128 -7.29 -0.92 -17.44
CA ALA A 128 -8.14 0.08 -18.08
C ALA A 128 -7.92 1.48 -17.49
N PRO A 129 -6.78 2.14 -17.85
CA PRO A 129 -6.50 3.49 -17.38
C PRO A 129 -7.64 4.45 -17.74
N GLY A 130 -8.17 5.16 -16.75
CA GLY A 130 -9.31 6.09 -16.90
C GLY A 130 -10.68 5.49 -16.60
N ALA A 131 -10.84 4.16 -16.55
CA ALA A 131 -12.07 3.51 -16.11
C ALA A 131 -12.16 3.37 -14.58
N VAL A 132 -10.99 3.33 -13.91
CA VAL A 132 -10.87 3.21 -12.46
C VAL A 132 -10.13 4.42 -11.91
N ASP A 133 -10.74 5.13 -10.97
CA ASP A 133 -10.06 6.11 -10.13
C ASP A 133 -9.54 5.41 -8.87
N MET A 134 -8.31 4.90 -8.95
CA MET A 134 -7.70 4.11 -7.87
C MET A 134 -7.66 4.85 -6.52
N PRO A 135 -7.20 6.12 -6.43
CA PRO A 135 -7.22 6.88 -5.18
C PRO A 135 -8.61 7.02 -4.57
N THR A 136 -9.61 7.41 -5.37
CA THR A 136 -10.99 7.59 -4.88
C THR A 136 -11.60 6.27 -4.41
N ARG A 137 -11.35 5.17 -5.13
CA ARG A 137 -11.86 3.85 -4.74
C ARG A 137 -11.21 3.34 -3.45
N LEU A 138 -9.91 3.54 -3.30
CA LEU A 138 -9.18 3.16 -2.09
C LEU A 138 -9.64 4.00 -0.89
N HIS A 139 -9.78 5.32 -1.06
CA HIS A 139 -10.33 6.20 -0.02
C HIS A 139 -11.69 5.72 0.47
N GLY A 140 -12.62 5.44 -0.45
CA GLY A 140 -13.95 4.98 -0.08
C GLY A 140 -13.94 3.62 0.63
N TYR A 141 -13.02 2.72 0.29
CA TYR A 141 -12.83 1.47 1.02
C TYR A 141 -12.33 1.71 2.44
N LEU A 142 -11.24 2.47 2.60
CA LEU A 142 -10.62 2.76 3.90
C LEU A 142 -11.54 3.59 4.80
N ASP A 143 -12.33 4.52 4.25
CA ASP A 143 -13.34 5.27 5.02
C ASP A 143 -14.42 4.34 5.59
N ARG A 144 -14.97 3.43 4.77
CA ARG A 144 -15.95 2.46 5.25
C ARG A 144 -15.35 1.53 6.29
N GLN A 145 -14.14 1.03 6.07
CA GLN A 145 -13.44 0.18 7.01
C GLN A 145 -13.23 0.91 8.34
N LEU A 146 -12.67 2.13 8.32
CA LEU A 146 -12.39 2.92 9.51
C LEU A 146 -13.66 3.26 10.31
N ARG A 147 -14.74 3.70 9.65
CA ARG A 147 -16.04 3.93 10.31
C ARG A 147 -16.55 2.66 10.98
N ALA A 148 -16.34 1.53 10.33
CA ALA A 148 -16.79 0.24 10.82
C ALA A 148 -15.95 -0.26 11.98
N ILE A 149 -14.75 0.26 12.28
CA ILE A 149 -13.86 -0.23 13.35
C ILE A 149 -13.48 0.82 14.41
N SER A 150 -13.73 2.10 14.16
CA SER A 150 -13.42 3.18 15.10
C SER A 150 -14.38 3.20 16.28
N THR A 151 -13.88 3.63 17.44
CA THR A 151 -14.70 3.75 18.67
C THR A 151 -15.74 4.86 18.57
N ALA A 152 -15.41 5.95 17.85
CA ALA A 152 -16.28 7.10 17.64
C ALA A 152 -17.17 6.99 16.39
N GLY A 153 -17.04 5.93 15.58
CA GLY A 153 -17.70 5.82 14.27
C GLY A 153 -17.23 6.85 13.24
N THR A 154 -16.11 7.52 13.50
CA THR A 154 -15.47 8.48 12.60
C THR A 154 -14.77 7.74 11.46
N GLY A 155 -14.84 8.32 10.27
CA GLY A 155 -14.18 7.83 9.07
C GLY A 155 -13.02 8.72 8.66
N LEU A 156 -12.61 8.60 7.39
CA LEU A 156 -11.58 9.46 6.83
C LEU A 156 -12.14 10.85 6.53
N PRO A 157 -11.30 11.90 6.61
CA PRO A 157 -11.64 13.18 6.00
C PRO A 157 -11.90 12.97 4.50
N ALA A 158 -12.73 13.82 3.90
CA ALA A 158 -13.03 13.73 2.48
C ALA A 158 -11.73 13.74 1.65
N ALA A 159 -11.67 12.89 0.62
CA ALA A 159 -10.54 12.90 -0.30
C ALA A 159 -10.38 14.31 -0.90
N PRO A 160 -9.15 14.83 -1.05
CA PRO A 160 -8.95 16.05 -1.80
C PRO A 160 -9.51 15.83 -3.22
N ALA A 161 -10.28 16.79 -3.73
CA ALA A 161 -10.87 16.70 -5.05
C ALA A 161 -9.77 16.52 -6.11
N SER A 162 -9.89 15.48 -6.93
CA SER A 162 -9.02 15.26 -8.09
C SER A 162 -9.21 16.42 -9.08
N THR A 163 -8.24 17.33 -9.15
CA THR A 163 -8.10 18.30 -10.26
C THR A 163 -7.55 17.64 -11.51
#